data_AF-A0A9W8R217-F1
#
_entry.id   AF-A0A9W8R217-F1
#
_cell.length_a   1.000
_cell.length_b   1.000
_cell.length_c   1.000
_cell.angle_alpha   90.00
_cell.angle_beta   90.00
_cell.angle_gamma   90.00
#
_symmetry.space_group_name_H-M   'P 1'
#
loop_
_entity.id
_entity.type
_entity.pdbx_description
1 polymer ?
#
loop_
_entity_poly.entity_id
_entity_poly.type
_entity_poly.pdbx_seq_one_letter_code
_entity_poly.pdbx_strand_id
1 'polypeptide(L)'
;MGLLALGTALDWPEAKKRAPQVREWGIKQLLEIWNKAKGKERDALLWGDEVEYLVVTYSEDNQKVLLSLRQAEILEALAADKELKKEGGCVPDLQDAETEKK
;
A
#
# COMPACT_ATOMS: atom_id res chain seq x y z
N MET A 1 3.52 0.36 4.09
CA MET A 1 2.46 0.06 3.09
C MET A 1 2.78 0.74 1.76
N GLY A 2 2.87 -0.02 0.65
CA GLY A 2 2.97 0.53 -0.70
C GLY A 2 1.60 0.91 -1.27
N LEU A 3 1.55 1.77 -2.30
CA LEU A 3 0.34 2.07 -3.06
C LEU A 3 -0.17 0.78 -3.73
N LEU A 4 -1.49 0.66 -3.86
CA LEU A 4 -2.14 -0.52 -4.43
C LEU A 4 -1.85 -0.60 -5.93
N ALA A 5 -1.44 -1.78 -6.42
CA ALA A 5 -1.36 -2.05 -7.84
C ALA A 5 -2.75 -1.92 -8.49
N LEU A 6 -2.81 -1.25 -9.65
CA LEU A 6 -4.05 -1.04 -10.39
C LEU A 6 -4.59 -2.36 -10.95
N GLY A 7 -5.87 -2.65 -10.75
CA GLY A 7 -6.52 -3.84 -11.30
C GLY A 7 -8.04 -3.70 -11.38
N THR A 8 -8.67 -4.57 -12.16
CA THR A 8 -10.13 -4.60 -12.29
C THR A 8 -10.73 -5.46 -11.19
N ALA A 9 -11.38 -4.84 -10.20
CA ALA A 9 -12.06 -5.56 -9.12
C ALA A 9 -13.28 -6.32 -9.67
N LEU A 10 -13.48 -7.55 -9.19
CA LEU A 10 -14.69 -8.33 -9.46
C LEU A 10 -15.78 -7.98 -8.44
N ASP A 11 -17.02 -7.86 -8.90
CA ASP A 11 -18.16 -7.76 -8.01
C ASP A 11 -18.34 -9.03 -7.17
N TRP A 12 -18.98 -8.89 -6.01
CA TRP A 12 -19.10 -9.99 -5.04
C TRP A 12 -19.64 -11.32 -5.63
N PRO A 13 -20.72 -11.33 -6.44
CA PRO A 13 -21.23 -12.58 -7.01
C PRO A 13 -20.21 -13.30 -7.90
N GLU A 14 -19.31 -12.57 -8.56
CA GLU A 14 -18.27 -13.11 -9.44
C GLU A 14 -17.06 -13.56 -8.63
N ALA A 15 -16.62 -12.72 -7.67
CA ALA A 15 -15.56 -13.05 -6.73
C ALA A 15 -15.88 -14.33 -5.95
N LYS A 16 -17.13 -14.50 -5.49
CA LYS A 16 -17.57 -15.68 -4.75
C LYS A 16 -17.44 -16.98 -5.55
N LYS A 17 -17.68 -16.95 -6.86
CA LYS A 17 -17.48 -18.13 -7.74
C LYS A 17 -16.02 -18.55 -7.81
N ARG A 18 -15.08 -17.60 -7.67
CA ARG A 18 -13.63 -17.84 -7.69
C ARG A 18 -13.05 -18.17 -6.30
N ALA A 19 -13.80 -17.97 -5.22
CA ALA A 19 -13.31 -18.18 -3.86
C ALA A 19 -12.69 -19.59 -3.60
N PRO A 20 -13.23 -20.70 -4.12
CA PRO A 20 -12.60 -22.01 -3.97
C PRO A 20 -11.22 -22.09 -4.63
N GLN A 21 -11.09 -21.54 -5.84
CA GLN A 21 -9.84 -21.49 -6.59
C GLN A 21 -8.79 -20.65 -5.86
N VAL A 22 -9.17 -19.47 -5.36
CA VAL A 22 -8.28 -18.59 -4.59
C VAL A 22 -7.73 -19.30 -3.34
N ARG A 23 -8.58 -20.06 -2.63
CA ARG A 23 -8.15 -20.83 -1.45
C ARG A 23 -7.18 -21.94 -1.82
N GLU A 24 -7.50 -22.73 -2.84
CA GLU A 24 -6.63 -23.82 -3.30
C GLU A 24 -5.25 -23.29 -3.71
N TRP A 25 -5.22 -22.21 -4.49
CA TRP A 25 -3.98 -21.61 -4.96
C TRP A 25 -3.21 -20.92 -3.83
N GLY A 26 -3.91 -20.26 -2.91
CA GLY A 26 -3.30 -19.66 -1.73
C GLY A 26 -2.58 -20.70 -0.87
N ILE A 27 -3.17 -21.90 -0.68
CA ILE A 27 -2.51 -23.00 0.05
C ILE A 27 -1.26 -23.47 -0.71
N LYS A 28 -1.33 -23.63 -2.05
CA LYS A 28 -0.16 -24.01 -2.85
C LYS A 28 0.97 -22.98 -2.71
N GLN A 29 0.65 -21.69 -2.81
CA GLN A 29 1.62 -20.60 -2.63
C GLN A 29 2.24 -20.61 -1.23
N LEU A 30 1.42 -20.80 -0.19
CA LEU A 30 1.89 -20.90 1.19
C LEU A 30 2.88 -22.05 1.37
N LEU A 31 2.55 -23.24 0.86
CA LEU A 31 3.42 -24.42 0.93
C LEU A 31 4.75 -24.20 0.18
N GLU A 32 4.70 -23.53 -0.97
CA GLU A 32 5.88 -23.20 -1.76
C GLU A 32 6.80 -22.21 -1.01
N ILE A 33 6.21 -21.15 -0.44
CA ILE A 33 6.93 -20.17 0.38
C ILE A 33 7.57 -20.86 1.58
N TRP A 34 6.80 -21.70 2.29
CA TRP A 34 7.31 -22.47 3.43
C TRP A 34 8.48 -23.36 3.03
N ASN A 35 8.36 -24.12 1.95
CA ASN A 35 9.43 -25.02 1.51
C ASN A 35 10.71 -24.27 1.14
N LYS A 36 10.59 -23.06 0.59
CA LYS A 36 11.73 -22.17 0.30
C LYS A 36 12.33 -21.53 1.55
N ALA A 37 11.49 -21.19 2.54
CA ALA A 37 11.91 -20.41 3.70
C ALA A 37 12.30 -21.26 4.92
N LYS A 38 11.84 -22.51 5.03
CA LYS A 38 12.01 -23.36 6.24
C LYS A 38 13.46 -23.63 6.66
N GLY A 39 14.42 -23.47 5.74
CA GLY A 39 15.86 -23.63 6.02
C GLY A 39 16.61 -22.31 6.15
N LYS A 40 15.92 -21.17 6.13
CA LYS A 40 16.54 -19.86 6.34
C LYS A 40 16.91 -19.70 7.80
N GLU A 41 18.19 -19.49 8.06
CA GLU A 41 18.74 -19.21 9.38
C GLU A 41 19.63 -17.97 9.31
N ARG A 42 19.80 -17.29 10.46
CA ARG A 42 20.70 -16.13 10.62
C ARG A 42 20.37 -14.92 9.74
N ASP A 43 19.10 -14.73 9.39
CA ASP A 43 18.65 -13.47 8.79
C ASP A 43 18.84 -12.30 9.77
N ALA A 44 19.09 -11.10 9.22
CA ALA A 44 19.21 -9.89 10.01
C ALA A 44 17.90 -9.60 10.76
N LEU A 45 18.01 -9.10 12.00
CA LEU A 45 16.85 -8.65 12.79
C LEU A 45 16.36 -7.29 12.27
N LEU A 46 15.70 -7.30 11.12
CA LEU A 46 15.02 -6.14 10.59
C LEU A 46 13.68 -5.99 11.30
N TRP A 47 13.39 -4.79 11.77
CA TRP A 47 12.12 -4.44 12.42
C TRP A 47 11.75 -3.01 12.03
N GLY A 48 10.46 -2.71 12.14
CA GLY A 48 9.88 -1.40 11.88
C GLY A 48 8.47 -1.34 12.45
N ASP A 49 7.97 -0.13 12.66
CA ASP A 49 6.59 0.12 13.10
C ASP A 49 5.71 0.50 11.91
N GLU A 50 4.41 0.19 11.98
CA GLU A 50 3.40 0.61 11.02
C GLU A 50 2.41 1.56 11.69
N VAL A 51 2.40 2.83 11.27
CA VAL A 51 1.55 3.88 11.84
C VAL A 51 0.49 4.33 10.83
N GLU A 52 -0.76 4.41 11.29
CA GLU A 52 -1.89 4.92 10.50
C GLU A 52 -2.30 6.32 10.97
N TYR A 53 -2.59 7.22 10.03
CA TYR A 53 -2.96 8.62 10.31
C TYR A 53 -4.31 9.00 9.70
N LEU A 54 -5.07 9.82 10.43
CA LEU A 54 -6.26 10.51 9.92
C LEU A 54 -5.91 11.97 9.63
N VAL A 55 -6.11 12.40 8.38
CA VAL A 55 -5.95 13.80 8.00
C VAL A 55 -7.28 14.51 8.22
N VAL A 56 -7.28 15.54 9.07
CA VAL A 56 -8.49 16.33 9.37
C VAL A 56 -8.33 17.77 8.93
N THR A 57 -9.43 18.38 8.50
CA THR A 57 -9.52 19.82 8.23
C THR A 57 -10.22 20.51 9.38
N TYR A 58 -9.61 21.58 9.88
CA TYR A 58 -10.12 22.39 10.98
C TYR A 58 -9.81 23.87 10.70
N SER A 59 -10.71 24.77 11.12
CA SER A 59 -10.54 26.21 11.02
C SER A 59 -11.12 26.90 12.26
N GLU A 60 -10.47 27.95 12.75
CA GLU A 60 -10.95 28.69 13.92
C GLU A 60 -12.30 29.39 13.64
N ASP A 61 -12.49 29.93 12.43
CA ASP A 61 -13.71 30.62 12.00
C ASP A 61 -14.94 29.70 11.92
N ASN A 62 -14.70 28.41 11.71
CA ASN A 62 -15.74 27.39 11.59
C ASN A 62 -15.24 26.13 12.29
N GLN A 63 -15.50 26.06 13.60
CA GLN A 63 -15.03 25.06 14.56
C GLN A 63 -15.61 23.66 14.33
N LYS A 64 -15.44 23.12 13.12
CA LYS A 64 -15.79 21.76 12.72
C LYS A 64 -14.51 21.02 12.39
N VAL A 65 -14.42 19.79 12.86
CA VAL A 65 -13.35 18.86 12.50
C VAL A 65 -13.93 17.89 11.48
N LEU A 66 -13.46 17.96 10.24
CA LEU A 66 -13.92 17.09 9.16
C LEU A 66 -12.78 16.20 8.68
N LEU A 67 -13.11 14.99 8.25
CA LEU A 67 -12.14 14.10 7.62
C LEU A 67 -11.78 14.64 6.23
N SER A 68 -10.49 14.85 5.98
CA SER A 68 -10.00 15.15 4.64
C SER A 68 -10.15 13.91 3.76
N LEU A 69 -10.65 14.07 2.54
CA LEU A 69 -10.74 12.99 1.54
C LEU A 69 -9.58 13.04 0.52
N ARG A 70 -8.53 13.81 0.84
CA ARG A 70 -7.38 14.08 -0.04
C ARG A 70 -6.25 13.06 0.11
N GLN A 71 -6.50 11.89 0.69
CA GLN A 71 -5.48 10.88 0.97
C GLN A 71 -4.73 10.46 -0.29
N ALA A 72 -5.44 10.24 -1.40
CA ALA A 72 -4.84 9.84 -2.67
C ALA A 72 -3.83 10.91 -3.19
N GLU A 73 -4.25 12.17 -3.21
CA GLU A 73 -3.42 13.31 -3.64
C GLU A 73 -2.20 13.50 -2.73
N ILE A 74 -2.35 13.31 -1.42
CA ILE A 74 -1.25 13.40 -0.45
C ILE A 74 -0.23 12.28 -0.72
N LEU A 75 -0.70 11.05 -0.97
CA LEU A 75 0.18 9.92 -1.28
C LEU A 75 0.94 10.13 -2.60
N GLU A 76 0.27 10.68 -3.63
CA GLU A 76 0.90 11.05 -4.90
C GLU A 76 1.95 12.15 -4.70
N ALA A 77 1.63 13.20 -3.94
CA ALA A 77 2.57 14.28 -3.65
C ALA A 77 3.79 13.80 -2.86
N LEU A 78 3.59 12.96 -1.84
CA LEU A 78 4.67 12.36 -1.05
C LEU A 78 5.56 11.46 -1.91
N ALA A 79 4.98 10.72 -2.84
CA ALA A 79 5.74 9.88 -3.75
C ALA A 79 6.53 10.69 -4.78
N ALA A 80 6.07 11.90 -5.16
CA ALA A 80 6.75 12.78 -6.11
C ALA A 80 7.90 13.60 -5.49
N ASP A 81 7.98 13.69 -4.17
CA ASP A 81 8.99 14.48 -3.46
C ASP A 81 10.40 13.87 -3.63
N LYS A 82 11.32 14.68 -4.15
CA LYS A 82 12.68 14.25 -4.50
C LYS A 82 13.57 14.00 -3.29
N GLU A 83 13.34 14.68 -2.17
CA GLU A 83 14.13 14.46 -0.95
C GLU A 83 13.65 13.18 -0.25
N LEU A 84 12.33 12.96 -0.16
CA LEU A 84 11.77 11.71 0.36
C LEU A 84 12.17 10.48 -0.49
N LYS A 85 12.28 10.63 -1.82
CA LYS A 85 12.80 9.57 -2.71
C LYS A 85 14.22 9.13 -2.32
N LYS A 86 15.09 10.07 -1.94
CA LYS A 86 16.48 9.76 -1.55
C LYS A 86 16.56 9.00 -0.22
N GLU A 87 15.64 9.29 0.70
CA GLU A 87 15.58 8.66 2.02
C GLU A 87 14.86 7.30 2.02
N GLY A 88 14.39 6.82 0.85
CA GLY A 88 13.72 5.53 0.72
C GLY A 88 12.26 5.54 1.15
N GLY A 89 11.66 6.73 1.35
CA GLY A 89 10.27 6.90 1.79
C GLY A 89 9.22 6.74 0.68
N CYS A 90 9.63 6.42 -0.55
CA CYS A 90 8.71 6.42 -1.69
C CYS A 90 8.21 5.03 -2.05
N VAL A 91 6.93 4.97 -2.41
CA VAL A 91 6.28 3.78 -2.91
C VAL A 91 6.94 3.31 -4.20
N PRO A 92 7.34 2.04 -4.32
CA PRO A 92 7.96 1.48 -5.53
C PRO A 92 7.21 1.79 -6.83
N ASP A 93 5.89 1.64 -6.85
CA ASP A 93 5.04 1.78 -8.05
C ASP A 93 4.88 3.23 -8.56
N LEU A 94 5.30 4.24 -7.78
CA LEU A 94 5.26 5.67 -8.16
C LEU A 94 6.66 6.25 -8.43
N GLN A 95 7.71 5.43 -8.42
CA GLN A 95 9.07 5.90 -8.64
C GLN A 95 9.30 6.41 -10.08
N ASP A 96 8.58 5.83 -11.04
CA ASP A 96 8.70 6.08 -12.49
C ASP A 96 7.69 7.11 -13.05
N ALA A 97 6.82 7.69 -12.20
CA ALA A 97 5.88 8.72 -12.65
C ALA A 97 6.63 10.03 -12.95
N GLU A 98 6.93 10.29 -14.22
CA GLU A 98 7.36 11.60 -14.68
C GLU A 98 6.23 12.60 -14.42
N THR A 99 6.51 13.62 -13.60
CA THR A 99 5.60 14.73 -13.39
C THR A 99 5.54 15.54 -14.67
N GLU A 100 4.53 15.32 -15.52
CA GLU A 100 4.18 16.27 -16.57
C GLU A 100 3.85 17.60 -15.89
N LYS A 101 4.77 18.56 -16.01
CA LYS A 101 4.56 19.94 -15.59
C LYS A 101 3.41 20.51 -16.42
N LYS A 102 2.27 20.78 -15.78
CA LYS A 102 1.30 21.77 -16.26
C LYS A 102 1.57 23.11 -15.58
#